data_AF-A0A378BI48-F1
#
_entry.id   AF-A0A378BI48-F1
#
_cell.length_a   1.000
_cell.length_b   1.000
_cell.length_c   1.000
_cell.angle_alpha   90.00
_cell.angle_beta   90.00
_cell.angle_gamma   90.00
#
_symmetry.space_group_name_H-M   'P 1'
#
loop_
_entity.id
_entity.type
_entity.pdbx_description
1 polymer ?
#
loop_
_entity_poly.entity_id
_entity_poly.type
_entity_poly.pdbx_seq_one_letter_code
_entity_poly.pdbx_strand_id
1 'polypeptide(L)' 'MQRIIIPTHYVHTRSTPLWTKETAPASYLAPPSGCRHPAGRLPSSLR' A
#
# COMPACT_ATOMS: atom_id res chain seq x y z
N MET A 1 7.91 18.71 3.89
CA MET A 1 8.02 17.28 3.56
C MET A 1 9.33 16.75 4.12
N GLN A 2 9.36 15.52 4.67
CA GLN A 2 10.58 14.87 5.14
C GLN A 2 10.94 13.71 4.21
N ARG A 3 12.20 13.66 3.80
CA ARG A 3 12.75 12.60 2.94
C ARG A 3 13.54 11.62 3.81
N ILE A 4 13.29 10.33 3.64
CA ILE A 4 14.12 9.30 4.27
C ILE A 4 15.48 9.21 3.55
N ILE A 5 16.56 9.09 4.33
CA ILE A 5 17.90 8.83 3.80
C ILE A 5 18.07 7.31 3.75
N ILE A 6 18.31 6.77 2.56
CA ILE A 6 18.64 5.34 2.39
C ILE A 6 20.12 5.17 2.78
N PRO A 7 20.46 4.28 3.74
CA PRO A 7 21.85 4.07 4.14
C PRO A 7 22.74 3.61 2.98
N THR A 8 24.00 4.04 2.99
CA THR A 8 24.94 3.86 1.86
C THR A 8 25.34 2.41 1.59
N HIS A 9 25.18 1.51 2.55
CA HIS A 9 25.50 0.09 2.40
C HIS A 9 24.37 -0.73 1.76
N TYR A 10 23.20 -0.13 1.50
CA TYR A 10 22.13 -0.83 0.79
C TYR A 10 22.48 -0.96 -0.69
N VAL A 11 22.38 -2.19 -1.20
CA VAL A 11 22.66 -2.49 -2.61
C VAL A 11 21.35 -2.49 -3.39
N HIS A 12 21.35 -1.85 -4.56
CA HIS A 12 20.21 -1.88 -5.46
C HIS A 12 20.00 -3.29 -6.02
N THR A 13 18.82 -3.88 -5.80
CA THR A 13 18.53 -5.26 -6.22
C THR A 13 17.67 -5.35 -7.47
N ARG A 14 16.70 -4.44 -7.63
CA ARG A 14 15.77 -4.43 -8.77
C ARG A 14 15.24 -3.02 -9.00
N SER A 15 15.03 -2.69 -10.26
CA SER A 15 14.27 -1.53 -10.69
C SER A 15 12.97 -1.97 -11.37
N THR A 16 11.89 -1.24 -11.13
CA THR A 16 10.66 -1.39 -11.90
C THR A 16 10.76 -0.52 -13.16
N PRO A 17 10.20 -0.95 -14.30
CA PRO A 17 10.10 -0.07 -15.46
C PRO A 17 9.23 1.15 -15.15
N LEU A 18 9.22 2.13 -16.05
CA LEU A 18 8.32 3.27 -15.94
C LEU A 18 6.86 2.79 -15.97
N TRP A 19 6.10 3.16 -14.95
CA TRP A 19 4.69 2.83 -14.83
C TRP A 19 3.81 4.06 -15.06
N THR A 20 2.77 3.87 -15.87
CA THR A 20 1.66 4.80 -16.03
C THR A 20 0.42 4.21 -15.33
N LYS A 21 -0.69 4.94 -15.34
CA LYS A 21 -1.97 4.41 -14.81
C LYS A 21 -2.44 3.14 -15.51
N GLU A 22 -1.99 2.91 -16.75
CA GLU A 22 -2.40 1.77 -17.58
C GLU A 22 -1.44 0.58 -17.44
N THR A 23 -0.16 0.85 -17.18
CA THR A 23 0.89 -0.18 -17.16
C THR A 23 1.32 -0.60 -15.75
N ALA A 24 0.90 0.13 -14.72
CA ALA A 24 1.16 -0.25 -13.33
C ALA A 24 0.39 -1.54 -12.96
N PRO A 25 0.99 -2.43 -12.15
CA PRO A 25 0.28 -3.57 -11.60
C PRO A 25 -0.96 -3.15 -10.81
N ALA A 26 -2.04 -3.90 -10.93
CA ALA A 26 -3.30 -3.61 -10.25
C ALA A 26 -3.14 -3.49 -8.72
N SER A 27 -2.19 -4.23 -8.12
CA SER A 27 -1.89 -4.16 -6.68
C SER A 27 -1.36 -2.80 -6.21
N TYR A 28 -0.77 -2.00 -7.09
CA TYR A 28 -0.31 -0.65 -6.76
C TYR A 28 -1.46 0.37 -6.78
N LEU A 29 -2.45 0.13 -7.65
CA LEU A 29 -3.60 1.02 -7.84
C LEU A 29 -4.80 0.64 -6.97
N ALA A 30 -4.93 -0.64 -6.61
CA ALA A 30 -6.04 -1.13 -5.82
C ALA A 30 -5.87 -0.73 -4.35
N PRO A 31 -6.96 -0.31 -3.67
CA PRO A 31 -6.93 -0.11 -2.24
C PRO A 31 -6.59 -1.45 -1.55
N PRO A 32 -5.89 -1.41 -0.41
CA PRO A 32 -5.56 -2.62 0.34
C PRO A 32 -6.85 -3.38 0.65
N SER A 33 -6.88 -4.65 0.23
CA SER A 33 -8.03 -5.55 0.30
C SER A 33 -8.57 -5.78 1.72
N GLY A 34 -7.86 -5.32 2.75
CA GLY A 34 -8.20 -5.46 4.17
C GLY A 34 -8.94 -4.28 4.82
N CYS A 35 -9.19 -3.16 4.12
CA CYS A 35 -9.84 -1.99 4.73
C CYS A 35 -11.35 -1.90 4.48
N ARG A 36 -12.03 -3.02 4.22
CA ARG A 36 -13.50 -3.08 4.33
C ARG A 36 -13.88 -3.23 5.81
N HIS A 37 -13.88 -2.12 6.54
CA HIS A 37 -14.67 -2.04 7.76
C HIS A 37 -16.15 -2.09 7.36
N PRO A 38 -16.95 -3.10 7.76
CA PRO A 38 -18.38 -2.98 7.69
C PRO A 38 -18.80 -1.89 8.67
N ALA A 39 -19.06 -0.70 8.16
CA ALA A 39 -19.68 0.36 8.94
C ALA A 39 -21.01 -0.17 9.51
N GLY A 40 -21.09 -0.31 10.83
CA GLY A 40 -22.38 -0.25 11.52
C GLY A 40 -22.94 -1.51 12.21
N ARG A 41 -22.19 -2.58 12.46
CA ARG A 41 -22.63 -3.60 13.45
C ARG A 41 -21.69 -3.64 14.65
N LEU A 42 -22.06 -2.93 15.71
CA LEU A 42 -21.54 -3.21 17.04
C LEU A 42 -21.86 -4.68 17.38
N PRO A 43 -20.89 -5.45 17.93
CA PRO A 43 -21.16 -6.81 18.37
C PRO A 43 -22.20 -6.80 19.49
N SER A 44 -23.16 -7.73 19.42
CA SER A 44 -24.28 -7.86 20.36
C SER A 44 -23.85 -8.06 21.83
N SER A 45 -22.58 -8.40 22.06
CA SER A 45 -21.97 -8.56 23.38
C SER A 45 -21.72 -7.25 24.11
N LEU A 46 -21.86 -6.11 23.43
CA LEU A 46 -21.76 -4.76 24.01
C LEU A 46 -23.14 -4.09 24.11
N ARG A 47 -24.24 -4.87 24.11
CA ARG A 47 -25.61 -4.39 24.29
C ARG A 47 -26.18 -4.83 25.63
#